data_AF-A0A3C0S184-F1
#
_entry.id   AF-A0A3C0S184-F1
#
_cell.length_a   1.000
_cell.length_b   1.000
_cell.length_c   1.000
_cell.angle_alpha   90.00
_cell.angle_beta   90.00
_cell.angle_gamma   90.00
#
_symmetry.space_group_name_H-M   'P 1'
#
loop_
_entity.id
_entity.type
_entity.pdbx_description
1 polymer ?
#
loop_
_entity_poly.entity_id
_entity_poly.type
_entity_poly.pdbx_seq_one_letter_code
_entity_poly.pdbx_strand_id
1 'polypeptide(L)'
;MYRKKDDLEQLIKSLTSSEKAHITKTFKQSKEDSMYVSLYEEIQNAKSLASPPDSRLRGKVLINKKYVLYETILKHLKQMHATLSPDVEIQNLLADVEILYNHSLAGQAMRLLVKARSIAEINEKYGLYLQVLNWEQKLSIVMNSPLRSIEAIRTEEEDILAKTAQINLLLSFYS
;
A
#
# COMPACT_ATOMS: atom_id res chain seq x y z
N MET A 1 17.77 13.35 -5.50
CA MET A 1 18.00 13.76 -6.90
C MET A 1 16.84 13.23 -7.73
N TYR A 2 15.76 14.01 -7.90
CA TYR A 2 14.55 13.58 -8.60
C TYR A 2 14.73 13.77 -10.12
N ARG A 3 15.03 12.68 -10.83
CA ARG A 3 14.77 12.50 -12.28
C ARG A 3 13.32 12.00 -12.38
N LYS A 4 12.43 12.39 -13.30
CA LYS A 4 12.44 13.31 -14.48
C LYS A 4 11.16 14.17 -14.43
N LYS A 5 11.12 15.26 -15.20
CA LYS A 5 9.98 16.19 -15.35
C LYS A 5 8.63 15.49 -15.69
N ASP A 6 8.67 14.22 -16.10
CA ASP A 6 7.57 13.45 -16.67
C ASP A 6 6.87 12.46 -15.71
N ASP A 7 7.42 12.10 -14.56
CA ASP A 7 6.87 10.97 -13.77
C ASP A 7 5.45 11.24 -13.25
N LEU A 8 5.19 12.49 -12.82
CA LEU A 8 3.86 12.95 -12.45
C LEU A 8 2.90 12.95 -13.64
N GLU A 9 3.37 13.37 -14.82
CA GLU A 9 2.54 13.41 -16.02
C GLU A 9 2.22 12.00 -16.52
N GLN A 10 3.19 11.08 -16.45
CA GLN A 10 3.01 9.67 -16.77
C GLN A 10 2.00 9.03 -15.81
N LEU A 11 2.12 9.27 -14.51
CA LEU A 11 1.17 8.78 -13.52
C LEU A 11 -0.25 9.31 -13.79
N ILE A 12 -0.42 10.61 -14.01
CA ILE A 12 -1.76 11.19 -14.28
C ILE A 12 -2.36 10.64 -15.58
N LYS A 13 -1.53 10.38 -16.60
CA LYS A 13 -1.96 9.79 -17.87
C LYS A 13 -2.33 8.32 -17.76
N SER A 14 -1.68 7.55 -16.87
CA SER A 14 -1.98 6.12 -16.66
C SER A 14 -3.27 5.88 -15.87
N LEU A 15 -3.79 6.89 -15.16
CA LEU A 15 -5.02 6.77 -14.38
C LEU A 15 -6.22 6.38 -15.25
N THR A 16 -6.98 5.39 -14.78
CA THR A 16 -8.29 5.03 -15.30
C THR A 16 -9.31 6.14 -15.05
N SER A 17 -10.44 6.10 -15.77
CA SER A 17 -11.53 7.06 -15.58
C SER A 17 -12.09 7.05 -14.15
N SER A 18 -12.13 5.87 -13.51
CA SER A 18 -12.59 5.72 -12.12
C SER A 18 -11.62 6.38 -11.11
N GLU A 19 -10.31 6.14 -11.28
CA GLU A 19 -9.27 6.75 -10.45
C GLU A 19 -9.25 8.27 -10.57
N LYS A 20 -9.38 8.81 -11.79
CA LYS A 20 -9.50 10.26 -12.02
C LYS A 20 -10.70 10.86 -11.29
N ALA A 21 -11.87 10.25 -11.44
CA ALA A 21 -13.10 10.71 -10.79
C ALA A 21 -12.96 10.72 -9.25
N HIS A 22 -12.35 9.68 -8.68
CA HIS A 22 -12.11 9.62 -7.25
C HIS A 22 -11.11 10.68 -6.77
N ILE A 23 -9.95 10.83 -7.43
CA ILE A 23 -8.94 11.83 -7.05
C ILE A 23 -9.54 13.24 -7.11
N THR A 24 -10.23 13.60 -8.20
CA THR A 24 -10.92 14.90 -8.31
C THR A 24 -11.94 15.10 -7.19
N LYS A 25 -12.72 14.06 -6.85
CA LYS A 25 -13.69 14.13 -5.75
C LYS A 25 -12.98 14.36 -4.41
N THR A 26 -11.91 13.62 -4.13
CA THR A 26 -11.19 13.73 -2.86
C THR A 26 -10.53 15.08 -2.71
N PHE A 27 -9.90 15.62 -3.77
CA PHE A 27 -9.34 16.98 -3.80
C PHE A 27 -10.38 18.08 -3.59
N LYS A 28 -11.62 17.89 -4.05
CA LYS A 28 -12.72 18.83 -3.81
C LYS A 28 -13.30 18.73 -2.39
N GLN A 29 -13.20 17.57 -1.76
CA GLN A 29 -13.72 17.32 -0.41
C GLN A 29 -12.70 17.63 0.68
N SER A 30 -11.41 17.49 0.38
CA SER A 30 -10.33 17.85 1.28
C SER A 30 -10.08 19.36 1.26
N LYS A 31 -9.57 19.91 2.37
CA LYS A 31 -8.96 21.25 2.38
C LYS A 31 -7.55 21.22 1.77
N GLU A 32 -7.36 20.43 0.71
CA GLU A 32 -6.07 20.44 0.03
C GLU A 32 -5.81 21.81 -0.59
N ASP A 33 -4.53 22.17 -0.64
CA ASP A 33 -4.09 23.44 -1.18
C ASP A 33 -4.68 23.61 -2.58
N SER A 34 -5.43 24.70 -2.80
CA SER A 34 -6.09 25.00 -4.09
C SER A 34 -5.11 24.90 -5.26
N MET A 35 -3.83 25.15 -4.98
CA MET A 35 -2.73 25.01 -5.92
C MET A 35 -2.52 23.57 -6.43
N TYR A 36 -2.68 22.53 -5.60
CA TYR A 36 -2.53 21.13 -6.01
C TYR A 36 -3.69 20.70 -6.93
N VAL A 37 -4.89 21.17 -6.64
CA VAL A 37 -6.10 20.92 -7.45
C VAL A 37 -5.92 21.52 -8.85
N SER A 38 -5.54 22.80 -8.93
CA SER A 38 -5.28 23.46 -10.21
C SER A 38 -4.18 22.76 -11.01
N LEU A 39 -3.06 22.42 -10.35
CA LEU A 39 -1.95 21.73 -11.01
C LEU A 39 -2.36 20.34 -11.55
N TYR A 40 -3.19 19.60 -10.82
CA TYR A 40 -3.71 18.32 -11.26
C TYR A 40 -4.64 18.46 -12.48
N GLU A 41 -5.61 19.38 -12.42
CA GLU A 41 -6.56 19.61 -13.52
C GLU A 41 -5.85 20.09 -14.79
N GLU A 42 -4.84 20.94 -14.65
CA GLU A 42 -4.02 21.40 -15.77
C GLU A 42 -3.25 20.25 -16.42
N ILE A 43 -2.58 19.39 -15.64
CA ILE A 43 -1.82 18.25 -16.19
C ILE A 43 -2.76 17.20 -16.81
N GLN A 44 -3.95 17.02 -16.24
CA GLN A 44 -4.97 16.11 -16.77
C GLN A 44 -5.51 16.59 -18.12
N ASN A 45 -5.71 17.90 -18.29
CA ASN A 45 -6.30 18.50 -19.49
C ASN A 45 -5.25 18.86 -20.56
N ALA A 46 -4.01 19.14 -20.17
CA ALA A 46 -2.94 19.46 -21.09
C ALA A 46 -2.35 18.18 -21.71
N LYS A 47 -2.25 18.13 -23.05
CA LYS A 47 -1.56 17.03 -23.75
C LYS A 47 -0.06 16.96 -23.40
N SER A 48 0.55 18.03 -22.90
CA SER A 48 1.93 18.11 -22.39
C SER A 48 2.13 19.53 -21.85
N LEU A 49 2.47 19.70 -20.57
CA LEU A 49 2.81 21.03 -20.03
C LEU A 49 4.30 21.28 -20.22
N ALA A 50 4.66 21.79 -21.39
CA ALA A 50 5.99 22.36 -21.62
C ALA A 50 6.27 23.57 -20.70
N SER A 51 5.23 24.25 -20.19
CA SER A 51 5.36 25.43 -19.31
C SER A 51 4.23 25.52 -18.27
N PRO A 52 4.52 25.82 -16.98
CA PRO A 52 3.49 26.00 -15.94
C PRO A 52 2.70 27.31 -16.16
N PRO A 53 1.41 27.37 -15.80
CA PRO A 53 0.54 28.51 -16.11
C PRO A 53 0.48 29.59 -15.03
N ASP A 54 1.27 29.50 -13.96
CA ASP A 54 1.46 30.62 -13.04
C ASP A 54 2.92 31.07 -13.02
N SER A 55 3.17 32.25 -13.59
CA SER A 55 4.48 32.93 -13.63
C SER A 55 5.05 33.27 -12.25
N ARG A 56 4.31 32.92 -11.17
CA ARG A 56 4.65 33.10 -9.76
C ARG A 56 5.49 31.96 -9.17
N LEU A 57 5.46 30.75 -9.75
CA LEU A 57 6.12 29.57 -9.19
C LEU A 57 7.37 29.20 -10.01
N ARG A 58 8.52 29.75 -9.62
CA ARG A 58 9.80 29.52 -10.33
C ARG A 58 10.65 28.44 -9.66
N GLY A 59 11.30 27.63 -10.49
CA GLY A 59 12.41 26.76 -10.08
C GLY A 59 12.05 25.69 -9.06
N LYS A 60 12.79 25.65 -7.93
CA LYS A 60 12.73 24.58 -6.92
C LYS A 60 11.36 24.43 -6.25
N VAL A 61 10.60 25.52 -6.09
CA VAL A 61 9.28 25.49 -5.46
C VAL A 61 8.30 24.66 -6.28
N LEU A 62 8.30 24.83 -7.60
CA LEU A 62 7.46 24.05 -8.49
C LEU A 62 7.84 22.56 -8.50
N ILE A 63 9.14 22.24 -8.45
CA ILE A 63 9.62 20.86 -8.38
C ILE A 63 9.13 20.19 -7.10
N ASN A 64 9.28 20.84 -5.94
CA ASN A 64 8.80 20.31 -4.66
C ASN A 64 7.28 20.14 -4.66
N LYS A 65 6.54 21.09 -5.24
CA LYS A 65 5.08 20.99 -5.33
C LYS A 65 4.62 19.85 -6.24
N LYS A 66 5.31 19.61 -7.37
CA LYS A 66 5.07 18.44 -8.22
C LYS A 66 5.36 17.12 -7.49
N TYR A 67 6.44 17.08 -6.70
CA TYR A 67 6.78 15.92 -5.87
C TYR A 67 5.69 15.62 -4.83
N VAL A 68 5.25 16.64 -4.09
CA VAL A 68 4.18 16.48 -3.10
C VAL A 68 2.89 16.04 -3.78
N LEU A 69 2.53 16.63 -4.93
CA LEU A 69 1.34 16.20 -5.68
C LEU A 69 1.43 14.73 -6.12
N TYR A 70 2.61 14.28 -6.58
CA TYR A 70 2.84 12.88 -6.92
C TYR A 70 2.62 11.95 -5.73
N GLU A 71 3.22 12.25 -4.57
CA GLU A 71 3.03 11.46 -3.35
C GLU A 71 1.58 11.46 -2.88
N THR A 72 0.90 12.61 -2.97
CA THR A 72 -0.51 12.75 -2.62
C THR A 72 -1.40 11.91 -3.55
N ILE A 73 -1.17 11.92 -4.87
CA ILE A 73 -1.92 11.08 -5.82
C ILE A 73 -1.70 9.60 -5.48
N LEU A 74 -0.44 9.18 -5.26
CA LEU A 74 -0.15 7.81 -4.86
C LEU A 74 -0.82 7.41 -3.55
N LYS A 75 -0.91 8.33 -2.57
CA LYS A 75 -1.62 8.09 -1.31
C LYS A 75 -3.11 7.82 -1.56
N HIS A 76 -3.76 8.62 -2.39
CA HIS A 76 -5.18 8.41 -2.71
C HIS A 76 -5.41 7.14 -3.52
N LEU A 77 -4.56 6.83 -4.49
CA LEU A 77 -4.62 5.56 -5.22
C LEU A 77 -4.47 4.36 -4.28
N LYS A 78 -3.52 4.41 -3.35
CA LYS A 78 -3.37 3.36 -2.33
C LYS A 78 -4.64 3.21 -1.49
N GLN A 79 -5.28 4.30 -1.09
CA GLN A 79 -6.54 4.24 -0.32
C GLN A 79 -7.68 3.63 -1.14
N MET A 80 -7.80 3.97 -2.43
CA MET A 80 -8.78 3.36 -3.32
C MET A 80 -8.54 1.86 -3.49
N HIS A 81 -7.29 1.49 -3.77
CA HIS A 81 -6.88 0.13 -4.08
C HIS A 81 -6.66 -0.74 -2.85
N ALA A 82 -6.66 -0.18 -1.63
CA ALA A 82 -6.51 -0.94 -0.39
C ALA A 82 -7.58 -2.01 -0.21
N THR A 83 -8.74 -1.85 -0.86
CA THR A 83 -9.80 -2.87 -0.88
C THR A 83 -9.73 -3.81 -2.09
N LEU A 84 -8.93 -3.46 -3.11
CA LEU A 84 -8.79 -4.22 -4.36
C LEU A 84 -7.53 -5.08 -4.39
N SER A 85 -6.51 -4.71 -3.62
CA SER A 85 -5.25 -5.45 -3.54
C SER A 85 -5.17 -6.23 -2.23
N PRO A 86 -5.20 -7.57 -2.27
CA PRO A 86 -5.04 -8.38 -1.06
C PRO A 86 -3.70 -8.10 -0.37
N ASP A 87 -2.63 -7.81 -1.12
CA ASP A 87 -1.32 -7.46 -0.57
C ASP A 87 -1.37 -6.18 0.29
N VAL A 88 -2.02 -5.13 -0.22
CA VAL A 88 -2.18 -3.86 0.52
C VAL A 88 -3.07 -4.05 1.73
N GLU A 89 -4.16 -4.82 1.60
CA GLU A 89 -5.04 -5.10 2.74
C GLU A 89 -4.30 -5.86 3.86
N ILE A 90 -3.54 -6.91 3.51
CA ILE A 90 -2.74 -7.68 4.48
C ILE A 90 -1.69 -6.78 5.14
N GLN A 91 -0.95 -5.97 4.38
CA GLN A 91 0.07 -5.08 4.93
C GLN A 91 -0.50 -4.05 5.90
N ASN A 92 -1.67 -3.47 5.58
CA ASN A 92 -2.35 -2.53 6.48
C ASN A 92 -2.78 -3.23 7.78
N LEU A 93 -3.34 -4.44 7.69
CA LEU A 93 -3.69 -5.23 8.88
C LEU A 93 -2.47 -5.56 9.73
N LEU A 94 -1.32 -5.88 9.11
CA LEU A 94 -0.06 -6.13 9.82
C LEU A 94 0.48 -4.87 10.51
N ALA A 95 0.35 -3.70 9.89
CA ALA A 95 0.70 -2.43 10.52
C ALA A 95 -0.20 -2.14 11.74
N ASP A 96 -1.50 -2.38 11.64
CA ASP A 96 -2.42 -2.24 12.77
C ASP A 96 -2.12 -3.25 13.90
N VAL A 97 -1.75 -4.49 13.55
CA VAL A 97 -1.28 -5.53 14.49
C VAL A 97 -0.08 -5.04 15.27
N GLU A 98 0.92 -4.46 14.59
CA GLU A 98 2.13 -3.91 15.24
C GLU A 98 1.80 -2.80 16.22
N ILE A 99 0.94 -1.85 15.82
CA ILE A 99 0.49 -0.74 16.68
C ILE A 99 -0.18 -1.30 17.95
N LEU A 100 -1.11 -2.24 17.79
CA LEU A 100 -1.85 -2.84 18.90
C LEU A 100 -0.93 -3.68 19.81
N TYR A 101 0.02 -4.41 19.23
CA TYR A 101 1.03 -5.15 19.98
C TYR A 101 1.87 -4.21 20.86
N ASN A 102 2.34 -3.09 20.29
CA ASN A 102 3.10 -2.08 21.01
C ASN A 102 2.30 -1.37 22.11
N HIS A 103 0.96 -1.48 22.09
CA HIS A 103 0.07 -0.96 23.14
C HIS A 103 -0.43 -2.05 24.10
N SER A 104 0.19 -3.24 24.08
CA SER A 104 -0.19 -4.39 24.90
C SER A 104 -1.64 -4.88 24.67
N LEU A 105 -2.20 -4.57 23.50
CA LEU A 105 -3.56 -4.97 23.09
C LEU A 105 -3.54 -6.26 22.24
N ALA A 106 -2.84 -7.29 22.72
CA ALA A 106 -2.57 -8.52 21.97
C ALA A 106 -3.85 -9.25 21.50
N GLY A 107 -4.91 -9.26 22.32
CA GLY A 107 -6.19 -9.86 21.93
C GLY A 107 -6.89 -9.11 20.77
N GLN A 108 -6.67 -7.81 20.63
CA GLN A 108 -7.18 -7.05 19.48
C GLN A 108 -6.34 -7.30 18.23
N ALA A 109 -5.01 -7.28 18.40
CA ALA A 109 -4.07 -7.60 17.34
C ALA A 109 -4.36 -8.99 16.73
N MET A 110 -4.60 -9.99 17.57
CA MET A 110 -4.92 -11.36 17.11
C MET A 110 -6.16 -11.42 16.21
N ARG A 111 -7.21 -10.63 16.49
CA ARG A 111 -8.41 -10.61 15.63
C ARG A 111 -8.10 -10.07 14.23
N LEU A 112 -7.27 -9.02 14.14
CA LEU A 112 -6.83 -8.48 12.84
C LEU A 112 -5.92 -9.47 12.11
N LEU A 113 -5.06 -10.17 12.87
CA LEU A 113 -4.15 -11.17 12.33
C LEU A 113 -4.88 -12.36 11.71
N VAL A 114 -5.97 -12.85 12.33
CA VAL A 114 -6.82 -13.92 11.76
C VAL A 114 -7.41 -13.49 10.42
N LYS A 115 -7.85 -12.23 10.29
CA LYS A 115 -8.33 -11.69 9.01
C LYS A 115 -7.20 -11.66 7.98
N ALA A 116 -6.01 -11.16 8.35
CA ALA A 116 -4.85 -11.10 7.47
C ALA A 116 -4.44 -12.51 6.98
N ARG A 117 -4.48 -13.51 7.87
CA ARG A 117 -4.21 -14.92 7.55
C ARG A 117 -5.17 -15.44 6.48
N SER A 118 -6.47 -15.24 6.67
CA SER A 118 -7.49 -15.70 5.72
C SER A 118 -7.31 -15.08 4.34
N ILE A 119 -7.03 -13.78 4.27
CA ILE A 119 -6.78 -13.10 2.98
C ILE A 119 -5.51 -13.65 2.32
N ALA A 120 -4.44 -13.84 3.10
CA ALA A 120 -3.18 -14.37 2.59
C ALA A 120 -3.32 -15.81 2.09
N GLU A 121 -4.12 -16.64 2.76
CA GLU A 121 -4.42 -18.02 2.35
C GLU A 121 -5.18 -18.08 1.03
N ILE A 122 -6.33 -17.40 0.97
CA ILE A 122 -7.24 -17.42 -0.17
C ILE A 122 -6.56 -16.88 -1.44
N ASN A 123 -5.66 -15.92 -1.30
CA ASN A 123 -4.97 -15.28 -2.41
C ASN A 123 -3.55 -15.82 -2.65
N GLU A 124 -3.18 -16.93 -1.99
CA GLU A 124 -1.86 -17.59 -2.11
C GLU A 124 -0.67 -16.63 -1.90
N LYS A 125 -0.82 -15.65 -1.00
CA LYS A 125 0.20 -14.64 -0.71
C LYS A 125 1.21 -15.15 0.30
N TYR A 126 1.92 -16.23 -0.04
CA TYR A 126 2.79 -16.96 0.88
C TYR A 126 3.86 -16.09 1.57
N GLY A 127 4.48 -15.13 0.87
CA GLY A 127 5.45 -14.21 1.49
C GLY A 127 4.83 -13.31 2.58
N LEU A 128 3.59 -12.88 2.41
CA LEU A 128 2.85 -12.13 3.43
C LEU A 128 2.30 -13.06 4.51
N TYR A 129 1.92 -14.28 4.14
CA TYR A 129 1.49 -15.33 5.06
C TYR A 129 2.58 -15.65 6.10
N LEU A 130 3.84 -15.75 5.68
CA LEU A 130 4.97 -15.94 6.60
C LEU A 130 5.11 -14.79 7.61
N GLN A 131 4.84 -13.55 7.20
CA GLN A 131 4.84 -12.41 8.12
C GLN A 131 3.67 -12.49 9.11
N VAL A 132 2.50 -12.96 8.67
CA VAL A 132 1.35 -13.22 9.53
C VAL A 132 1.71 -14.27 10.60
N LEU A 133 2.34 -15.39 10.21
CA LEU A 133 2.77 -16.43 11.15
C LEU A 133 3.81 -15.91 12.15
N ASN A 134 4.77 -15.08 11.71
CA ASN A 134 5.75 -14.46 12.60
C ASN A 134 5.07 -13.60 13.69
N TRP A 135 4.10 -12.78 13.30
CA TRP A 135 3.30 -12.02 14.25
C TRP A 135 2.47 -12.90 15.17
N GLU A 136 1.95 -14.03 14.68
CA GLU A 136 1.19 -14.98 15.50
C GLU A 136 2.08 -15.59 16.59
N GLN A 137 3.33 -15.94 16.29
CA GLN A 137 4.30 -16.41 17.28
C GLN A 137 4.55 -15.34 18.35
N LYS A 138 4.82 -14.09 17.94
CA LYS A 138 5.04 -12.96 18.87
C LYS A 138 3.84 -12.74 19.79
N LEU A 139 2.63 -12.75 19.23
CA LEU A 139 1.41 -12.57 20.01
C LEU A 139 1.16 -13.74 20.97
N SER A 140 1.46 -14.97 20.54
CA SER A 140 1.28 -16.17 21.36
C SER A 140 2.18 -16.18 22.60
N ILE A 141 3.35 -15.54 22.54
CA ILE A 141 4.27 -15.39 23.69
C ILE A 141 3.70 -14.43 24.74
N VAL A 142 3.03 -13.35 24.32
CA VAL A 142 2.54 -12.31 25.24
C VAL A 142 1.10 -12.53 25.72
N MET A 143 0.36 -13.44 25.08
CA MET A 143 -1.03 -13.75 25.44
C MET A 143 -1.10 -14.82 26.53
N ASN A 144 -1.97 -14.59 27.54
CA ASN A 144 -2.25 -15.59 28.58
C ASN A 144 -2.91 -16.86 28.04
N SER A 145 -3.64 -16.76 26.91
CA SER A 145 -4.31 -17.86 26.25
C SER A 145 -4.13 -17.71 24.73
N PRO A 146 -3.07 -18.29 24.16
CA PRO A 146 -2.83 -18.25 22.72
C PRO A 146 -3.84 -19.14 21.97
N LEU A 147 -4.10 -18.83 20.70
CA LEU A 147 -5.05 -19.60 19.87
C LEU A 147 -4.58 -21.03 19.58
N ARG A 148 -3.27 -21.23 19.46
CA ARG A 148 -2.63 -22.51 19.17
C ARG A 148 -1.18 -22.51 19.66
N SER A 149 -0.55 -23.69 19.71
CA SER A 149 0.83 -23.82 20.17
C SER A 149 1.85 -23.26 19.17
N ILE A 150 3.04 -22.90 19.66
CA ILE A 150 4.13 -22.38 18.82
C ILE A 150 4.60 -23.46 17.83
N GLU A 151 4.60 -24.72 18.24
CA GLU A 151 4.94 -25.86 17.38
C GLU A 151 3.99 -25.95 16.19
N ALA A 152 2.68 -25.80 16.43
CA ALA A 152 1.68 -25.81 15.36
C ALA A 152 1.86 -24.65 14.37
N ILE A 153 2.29 -23.47 14.86
CA ILE A 153 2.60 -22.32 13.99
C ILE A 153 3.84 -22.61 13.15
N ARG A 154 4.88 -23.22 13.73
CA ARG A 154 6.12 -23.57 13.02
C ARG A 154 5.93 -24.64 11.96
N THR A 155 5.14 -25.68 12.24
CA THR A 155 4.80 -26.69 11.24
C THR A 155 4.11 -26.06 10.03
N GLU A 156 3.19 -25.13 10.26
CA GLU A 156 2.56 -24.41 9.15
C GLU A 156 3.55 -23.48 8.42
N GLU A 157 4.48 -22.84 9.13
CA GLU A 157 5.54 -22.03 8.51
C GLU A 157 6.39 -22.86 7.53
N GLU A 158 6.76 -24.08 7.91
CA GLU A 158 7.48 -25.03 7.05
C GLU A 158 6.67 -25.40 5.79
N ASP A 159 5.37 -25.66 5.93
CA ASP A 159 4.48 -25.95 4.81
C ASP A 159 4.40 -24.78 3.81
N ILE A 160 4.30 -23.56 4.32
CA ILE A 160 4.22 -22.35 3.48
C ILE A 160 5.56 -22.07 2.78
N LEU A 161 6.69 -22.33 3.44
CA LEU A 161 8.01 -22.24 2.82
C LEU A 161 8.17 -23.26 1.68
N ALA A 162 7.68 -24.49 1.87
CA ALA A 162 7.68 -25.50 0.82
C ALA A 162 6.84 -25.07 -0.40
N LYS A 163 5.64 -24.53 -0.17
CA LYS A 163 4.80 -23.96 -1.26
C LYS A 163 5.49 -22.81 -1.99
N THR A 164 6.16 -21.93 -1.25
CA THR A 164 6.93 -20.81 -1.82
C THR A 164 8.07 -21.31 -2.71
N ALA A 165 8.81 -22.33 -2.26
CA ALA A 165 9.89 -22.94 -3.04
C ALA A 165 9.38 -23.56 -4.35
N GLN A 166 8.21 -24.23 -4.30
CA GLN A 166 7.58 -24.81 -5.49
C GLN A 166 7.21 -23.73 -6.53
N ILE A 167 6.63 -22.61 -6.10
CA ILE A 167 6.31 -21.49 -7.01
C ILE A 167 7.58 -20.91 -7.63
N ASN A 168 8.62 -20.68 -6.83
CA ASN A 168 9.88 -20.13 -7.36
C ASN A 168 10.53 -21.04 -8.38
N LEU A 169 10.46 -22.36 -8.17
CA LEU A 169 10.92 -23.35 -9.13
C LEU A 169 10.10 -23.28 -10.42
N LEU A 170 8.78 -23.15 -10.34
CA LEU A 170 7.93 -22.98 -11.53
C LEU A 170 8.30 -21.71 -12.31
N LEU A 171 8.47 -20.58 -11.61
CA LEU A 171 8.86 -19.30 -12.22
C LEU A 171 10.23 -19.38 -12.90
N SER A 172 11.17 -20.15 -12.36
CA SER A 172 12.49 -20.35 -12.96
C SER A 172 12.45 -21.01 -14.34
N PHE A 173 11.39 -21.74 -14.68
CA PHE A 173 11.20 -22.31 -16.02
C PHE A 173 10.67 -21.30 -17.05
N TYR A 174 10.14 -20.16 -16.59
CA TYR A 174 9.66 -19.09 -17.45
C TYR A 174 10.65 -17.91 -17.58
N SER A 175 11.83 -18.04 -16.95
CA SER A 175 12.92 -17.06 -16.95
C SER A 175 13.96 -17.38 -18.02
#